data_AF-A0A2S0HTD5-F1
#
_entry.id   AF-A0A2S0HTD5-F1
#
_cell.length_a   1.000
_cell.length_b   1.000
_cell.length_c   1.000
_cell.angle_alpha   90.00
_cell.angle_beta   90.00
_cell.angle_gamma   90.00
#
_symmetry.space_group_name_H-M   'P 1'
#
loop_
_entity.id
_entity.type
_entity.pdbx_description
1 polymer ?
#
loop_
_entity_poly.entity_id
_entity_poly.type
_entity_poly.pdbx_seq_one_letter_code
_entity_poly.pdbx_strand_id
1 'polypeptide(L)'
;MKYIRINLLLCLVVLLLNAACKSDDSGDTTNENAENLKALGASAEDLLSDDFYTKLVVEIVYSQGFRPKQLTIDTFRTFLNQRLNKPGGISIVETVIDPPSGEPYTVQEIRDIEKDVRTKYTNGNEIAVFVFFANGNSSNDTSSSVTLGTAYQNTSMVIYQETLQSLEQDLFLMEATTIRHEFGHILGLVDISGDDIHPDGHIDPESSKHCIVEGCLMYFASTIPSTIPNPMKGDIPPLDPLCIEDLQAKGGK
;
A
#
# COMPACT_ATOMS: atom_id res chain seq x y z
N MET A 1 -2.37 -69.45 -62.76
CA MET A 1 -2.49 -67.98 -62.63
C MET A 1 -3.06 -67.71 -61.24
N LYS A 2 -2.18 -67.37 -60.30
CA LYS A 2 -1.97 -66.02 -59.75
C LYS A 2 -3.15 -65.53 -58.89
N TYR A 3 -2.95 -65.66 -57.57
CA TYR A 3 -3.22 -64.75 -56.44
C TYR A 3 -4.64 -64.14 -56.32
N ILE A 4 -5.27 -64.16 -55.15
CA ILE A 4 -4.99 -63.18 -54.07
C ILE A 4 -5.42 -63.76 -52.71
N ARG A 5 -4.51 -63.65 -51.73
CA ARG A 5 -4.77 -63.73 -50.29
C ARG A 5 -4.97 -62.32 -49.76
N ILE A 6 -5.98 -62.08 -48.90
CA ILE A 6 -5.91 -61.02 -47.88
C ILE A 6 -6.53 -61.55 -46.58
N ASN A 7 -5.73 -61.49 -45.52
CA ASN A 7 -6.02 -61.87 -44.15
C ASN A 7 -6.92 -60.82 -43.47
N LEU A 8 -7.81 -61.26 -42.56
CA LEU A 8 -8.22 -60.41 -41.44
C LEU A 8 -8.24 -61.24 -40.16
N LEU A 9 -7.13 -61.13 -39.43
CA LEU A 9 -6.90 -61.65 -38.10
C LEU A 9 -7.65 -60.77 -37.10
N LEU A 10 -8.75 -61.25 -36.53
CA LEU A 10 -9.47 -60.54 -35.46
C LEU A 10 -8.81 -60.89 -34.12
N CYS A 11 -7.82 -60.10 -33.68
CA CYS A 11 -7.23 -60.22 -32.36
C CYS A 11 -8.19 -59.66 -31.29
N LEU A 12 -8.62 -60.55 -30.41
CA LEU A 12 -9.28 -60.29 -29.14
C LEU A 12 -8.30 -59.52 -28.21
N VAL A 13 -8.60 -58.27 -27.88
CA VAL A 13 -7.88 -57.53 -26.83
C VAL A 13 -8.80 -57.38 -25.63
N VAL A 14 -8.42 -58.07 -24.56
CA VAL A 14 -8.96 -57.98 -23.21
C VAL A 14 -8.51 -56.63 -22.63
N LEU A 15 -9.45 -55.71 -22.40
CA LEU A 15 -9.19 -54.49 -21.62
C LEU A 15 -9.23 -54.83 -20.13
N LEU A 16 -8.04 -54.91 -19.55
CA LEU A 16 -7.82 -54.96 -18.10
C LEU A 16 -8.11 -53.60 -17.49
N LEU A 17 -9.03 -53.61 -16.52
CA LEU A 17 -9.33 -52.52 -15.61
C LEU A 17 -8.09 -52.17 -14.78
N ASN A 18 -7.57 -50.95 -14.96
CA ASN A 18 -6.75 -50.30 -13.94
C ASN A 18 -7.53 -49.07 -13.45
N ALA A 19 -8.24 -49.25 -12.35
CA ALA A 19 -8.73 -48.13 -11.54
C ALA A 19 -7.52 -47.51 -10.83
N ALA A 20 -6.83 -46.61 -11.51
CA ALA A 20 -5.89 -45.69 -10.88
C ALA A 20 -6.71 -44.60 -10.18
N CYS A 21 -6.95 -44.80 -8.88
CA CYS A 21 -7.48 -43.76 -8.01
C CYS A 21 -6.39 -42.69 -7.85
N LYS A 22 -6.46 -41.65 -8.68
CA LYS A 22 -5.67 -40.43 -8.52
C LYS A 22 -6.33 -39.65 -7.39
N SER A 23 -5.71 -39.68 -6.20
CA SER A 23 -5.99 -38.69 -5.18
C SER A 23 -5.49 -37.35 -5.68
N ASP A 24 -6.36 -36.61 -6.36
CA ASP A 24 -6.16 -35.19 -6.61
C ASP A 24 -6.35 -34.47 -5.26
N ASP A 25 -5.26 -34.40 -4.49
CA ASP A 25 -5.09 -33.41 -3.44
C ASP A 25 -4.79 -32.07 -4.11
N SER A 26 -5.80 -31.47 -4.72
CA SER A 26 -5.78 -30.06 -5.04
C SER A 26 -6.05 -29.31 -3.74
N GLY A 27 -5.04 -29.24 -2.88
CA GLY A 27 -5.01 -28.25 -1.83
C GLY A 27 -5.08 -26.88 -2.50
N ASP A 28 -6.26 -26.30 -2.49
CA ASP A 28 -6.45 -24.88 -2.80
C ASP A 28 -5.67 -24.12 -1.73
N THR A 29 -4.41 -23.79 -2.02
CA THR A 29 -3.59 -22.96 -1.14
C THR A 29 -4.13 -21.54 -1.25
N THR A 30 -5.25 -21.28 -0.59
CA THR A 30 -5.76 -19.93 -0.36
C THR A 30 -4.66 -19.18 0.38
N ASN A 31 -4.04 -18.20 -0.28
CA ASN A 31 -3.04 -17.34 0.35
C ASN A 31 -3.74 -16.57 1.48
N GLU A 32 -3.43 -16.91 2.73
CA GLU A 32 -4.06 -16.33 3.93
C GLU A 32 -3.91 -14.80 4.01
N ASN A 33 -2.92 -14.24 3.30
CA ASN A 33 -2.62 -12.82 3.27
C ASN A 33 -3.08 -12.13 1.96
N ALA A 34 -3.88 -12.80 1.12
CA ALA A 34 -4.31 -12.28 -0.18
C ALA A 34 -4.99 -10.89 -0.08
N GLU A 35 -5.71 -10.63 1.00
CA GLU A 35 -6.36 -9.34 1.26
C GLU A 35 -5.39 -8.17 1.37
N ASN A 36 -4.12 -8.43 1.69
CA ASN A 36 -3.08 -7.42 1.84
C ASN A 36 -2.12 -7.33 0.65
N LEU A 37 -2.33 -8.15 -0.38
CA LEU A 37 -1.45 -8.26 -1.55
C LEU A 37 -2.14 -7.77 -2.84
N LYS A 38 -3.22 -6.98 -2.72
CA LYS A 38 -3.94 -6.41 -3.86
C LYS A 38 -3.18 -5.20 -4.42
N ALA A 39 -3.55 -4.80 -5.64
CA ALA A 39 -3.01 -3.60 -6.28
C ALA A 39 -3.30 -2.34 -5.45
N LEU A 40 -2.42 -1.33 -5.54
CA LEU A 40 -2.61 -0.03 -4.88
C LEU A 40 -3.99 0.55 -5.19
N GLY A 41 -4.64 1.17 -4.20
CA GLY A 41 -6.00 1.71 -4.30
C GLY A 41 -7.13 0.68 -4.27
N ALA A 42 -6.86 -0.61 -4.50
CA ALA A 42 -7.91 -1.64 -4.63
C ALA A 42 -8.72 -1.90 -3.34
N SER A 43 -8.28 -1.38 -2.19
CA SER A 43 -9.00 -1.45 -0.90
C SER A 43 -9.41 -0.07 -0.40
N ALA A 44 -9.53 0.93 -1.28
CA ALA A 44 -9.94 2.28 -0.89
C ALA A 44 -11.28 2.29 -0.15
N GLU A 45 -12.33 1.71 -0.74
CA GLU A 45 -13.66 1.60 -0.12
C GLU A 45 -13.61 0.80 1.20
N ASP A 46 -12.92 -0.35 1.20
CA ASP A 46 -12.69 -1.19 2.39
C ASP A 46 -12.06 -0.40 3.55
N LEU A 47 -11.18 0.56 3.25
CA LEU A 47 -10.53 1.43 4.24
C LEU A 47 -11.38 2.64 4.61
N LEU A 48 -12.15 3.20 3.68
CA LEU A 48 -12.92 4.44 3.85
C LEU A 48 -14.25 4.21 4.57
N SER A 49 -14.99 3.15 4.22
CA SER A 49 -16.32 2.83 4.76
C SER A 49 -16.27 1.86 5.93
N ASP A 50 -17.41 1.60 6.58
CA ASP A 50 -17.57 0.58 7.61
C ASP A 50 -18.34 -0.68 7.14
N ASP A 51 -18.53 -0.84 5.83
CA ASP A 51 -19.37 -1.90 5.25
C ASP A 51 -18.83 -3.31 5.54
N PHE A 52 -17.52 -3.51 5.36
CA PHE A 52 -16.84 -4.79 5.62
C PHE A 52 -15.98 -4.74 6.87
N TYR A 53 -15.21 -3.65 7.05
CA TYR A 53 -14.23 -3.52 8.12
C TYR A 53 -14.58 -2.36 9.04
N THR A 54 -15.14 -2.66 10.20
CA THR A 54 -15.46 -1.64 11.21
C THR A 54 -14.23 -1.13 11.98
N LYS A 55 -13.10 -1.82 11.88
CA LYS A 55 -11.83 -1.52 12.57
C LYS A 55 -10.69 -1.37 11.58
N LEU A 56 -9.71 -0.54 11.94
CA LEU A 56 -8.43 -0.42 11.26
C LEU A 56 -7.30 -0.62 12.28
N VAL A 57 -6.31 -1.44 11.93
CA VAL A 57 -5.00 -1.45 12.58
C VAL A 57 -3.95 -0.97 11.59
N VAL A 58 -3.16 0.03 12.00
CA VAL A 58 -1.94 0.41 11.29
C VAL A 58 -0.76 -0.12 12.07
N GLU A 59 0.05 -0.96 11.43
CA GLU A 59 1.33 -1.43 11.95
C GLU A 59 2.44 -0.51 11.43
N ILE A 60 3.01 0.29 12.33
CA ILE A 60 4.19 1.11 12.05
C ILE A 60 5.42 0.29 12.41
N VAL A 61 6.25 -0.04 11.43
CA VAL A 61 7.47 -0.82 11.59
C VAL A 61 8.69 0.08 11.41
N TYR A 62 9.69 -0.06 12.28
CA TYR A 62 10.94 0.69 12.18
C TYR A 62 12.08 0.02 12.95
N SER A 63 13.29 0.44 12.62
CA SER A 63 14.51 0.08 13.34
C SER A 63 14.86 1.13 14.40
N GLN A 64 15.65 0.77 15.41
CA GLN A 64 16.08 1.72 16.45
C GLN A 64 16.70 2.99 15.82
N GLY A 65 16.22 4.18 16.21
CA GLY A 65 16.63 5.47 15.65
C GLY A 65 15.76 5.99 14.49
N PHE A 66 14.92 5.14 13.90
CA PHE A 66 14.02 5.48 12.79
C PHE A 66 12.54 5.52 13.18
N ARG A 67 12.25 5.50 14.48
CA ARG A 67 10.89 5.71 14.97
C ARG A 67 10.38 7.10 14.55
N PRO A 68 9.18 7.22 13.95
CA PRO A 68 8.58 8.53 13.71
C PRO A 68 8.34 9.29 15.01
N LYS A 69 8.30 10.62 14.93
CA LYS A 69 7.97 11.46 16.09
C LYS A 69 6.57 11.13 16.61
N GLN A 70 6.38 11.25 17.92
CA GLN A 70 5.07 11.02 18.52
C GLN A 70 3.99 11.93 17.92
N LEU A 71 4.33 13.19 17.65
CA LEU A 71 3.41 14.14 17.02
C LEU A 71 3.02 13.72 15.60
N THR A 72 3.90 13.06 14.85
CA THR A 72 3.57 12.46 13.54
C THR A 72 2.50 11.40 13.72
N ILE A 73 2.70 10.45 14.63
CA ILE A 73 1.74 9.36 14.92
C ILE A 73 0.38 9.93 15.36
N ASP A 74 0.37 10.90 16.28
CA ASP A 74 -0.86 11.48 16.83
C ASP A 74 -1.66 12.24 15.76
N THR A 75 -0.96 13.01 14.93
CA THR A 75 -1.63 13.80 13.89
C THR A 75 -2.04 12.93 12.70
N PHE A 76 -1.31 11.85 12.40
CA PHE A 76 -1.72 10.82 11.45
C PHE A 76 -2.98 10.07 11.92
N ARG A 77 -3.03 9.66 13.20
CA ARG A 77 -4.27 9.11 13.80
C ARG A 77 -5.44 10.08 13.64
N THR A 78 -5.19 11.38 13.81
CA THR A 78 -6.23 12.40 13.62
C THR A 78 -6.70 12.46 12.17
N PHE A 79 -5.79 12.46 11.20
CA PHE A 79 -6.11 12.41 9.78
C PHE A 79 -6.98 11.19 9.45
N LEU A 80 -6.61 9.99 9.92
CA LEU A 80 -7.40 8.78 9.72
C LEU A 80 -8.82 8.91 10.30
N ASN A 81 -8.97 9.45 11.52
CA ASN A 81 -10.30 9.65 12.12
C ASN A 81 -11.15 10.69 11.38
N GLN A 82 -10.52 11.66 10.72
CA GLN A 82 -11.18 12.69 9.93
C GLN A 82 -11.64 12.20 8.56
N ARG A 83 -11.01 11.17 7.99
CA ARG A 83 -11.29 10.68 6.63
C ARG A 83 -12.00 9.33 6.59
N LEU A 84 -11.79 8.46 7.58
CA LEU A 84 -12.31 7.08 7.57
C LEU A 84 -13.52 6.90 8.49
N ASN A 85 -14.45 6.04 8.09
CA ASN A 85 -15.57 5.54 8.89
C ASN A 85 -15.19 4.19 9.53
N LYS A 86 -14.65 4.21 10.75
CA LYS A 86 -14.28 2.99 11.51
C LYS A 86 -14.89 3.01 12.92
N PRO A 87 -16.18 2.67 13.09
CA PRO A 87 -16.88 2.76 14.38
C PRO A 87 -16.32 1.80 15.44
N GLY A 88 -15.66 0.72 15.01
CA GLY A 88 -14.94 -0.21 15.90
C GLY A 88 -13.59 0.34 16.39
N GLY A 89 -13.15 1.47 15.85
CA GLY A 89 -11.93 2.18 16.26
C GLY A 89 -10.76 2.01 15.30
N ILE A 90 -9.81 2.94 15.42
CA ILE A 90 -8.53 2.93 14.69
C ILE A 90 -7.40 2.76 15.70
N SER A 91 -6.61 1.70 15.55
CA SER A 91 -5.43 1.43 16.36
C SER A 91 -4.16 1.66 15.54
N ILE A 92 -3.11 2.13 16.20
CA ILE A 92 -1.76 2.19 15.63
C ILE A 92 -0.88 1.42 16.59
N VAL A 93 -0.20 0.41 16.08
CA VAL A 93 0.75 -0.42 16.83
C VAL A 93 2.14 -0.22 16.24
N GLU A 94 3.15 -0.34 17.09
CA GLU A 94 4.54 -0.12 16.70
C GLU A 94 5.31 -1.43 16.85
N THR A 95 6.04 -1.81 15.79
CA THR A 95 6.89 -3.00 15.76
C THR A 95 8.33 -2.55 15.54
N VAL A 96 9.21 -2.85 16.50
CA VAL A 96 10.64 -2.57 16.38
C VAL A 96 11.33 -3.79 15.80
N ILE A 97 12.14 -3.59 14.76
CA ILE A 97 12.93 -4.63 14.10
C ILE A 97 14.42 -4.33 14.18
N ASP A 98 15.25 -5.34 13.96
CA ASP A 98 16.67 -5.13 13.65
C ASP A 98 16.78 -4.40 12.30
N PRO A 99 17.75 -3.48 12.12
CA PRO A 99 17.89 -2.74 10.88
C PRO A 99 18.10 -3.69 9.70
N PRO A 100 17.18 -3.71 8.72
CA PRO A 100 17.42 -4.38 7.46
C PRO A 100 18.71 -3.87 6.81
N SER A 101 19.37 -4.77 6.09
CA SER A 101 20.51 -4.46 5.24
C SER A 101 20.07 -4.36 3.78
N GLY A 102 20.84 -3.68 2.94
CA GLY A 102 20.63 -3.67 1.49
C GLY A 102 20.23 -2.31 0.92
N GLU A 103 20.33 -1.23 1.70
CA GLU A 103 20.14 0.12 1.18
C GLU A 103 21.18 0.50 0.10
N PRO A 104 20.79 1.30 -0.91
CA PRO A 104 19.45 1.85 -1.14
C PRO A 104 18.44 0.78 -1.58
N TYR A 105 17.18 0.91 -1.13
CA TYR A 105 16.16 -0.13 -1.32
C TYR A 105 15.33 0.05 -2.59
N THR A 106 15.17 -1.02 -3.34
CA THR A 106 14.11 -1.16 -4.35
C THR A 106 12.76 -1.46 -3.70
N VAL A 107 11.66 -1.19 -4.39
CA VAL A 107 10.30 -1.55 -3.91
C VAL A 107 10.16 -3.06 -3.69
N GLN A 108 10.89 -3.90 -4.46
CA GLN A 108 10.85 -5.34 -4.26
C GLN A 108 11.53 -5.75 -2.94
N GLU A 109 12.68 -5.17 -2.61
CA GLU A 109 13.35 -5.43 -1.33
C GLU A 109 12.49 -4.96 -0.14
N ILE A 110 11.78 -3.83 -0.27
CA ILE A 110 10.81 -3.39 0.74
C ILE A 110 9.67 -4.40 0.92
N ARG A 111 9.15 -5.00 -0.16
CA ARG A 111 8.13 -6.07 -0.08
C ARG A 111 8.67 -7.32 0.60
N ASP A 112 9.92 -7.67 0.33
CA ASP A 112 10.57 -8.84 0.95
C ASP A 112 10.78 -8.61 2.45
N ILE A 113 11.22 -7.40 2.85
CA ILE A 113 11.28 -6.98 4.25
C ILE A 113 9.90 -7.07 4.90
N GLU A 114 8.86 -6.47 4.30
CA GLU A 114 7.49 -6.51 4.81
C GLU A 114 7.04 -7.95 5.04
N LYS A 115 7.26 -8.83 4.06
CA LYS A 115 6.84 -10.24 4.16
C LYS A 115 7.45 -10.94 5.38
N ASP A 116 8.69 -10.60 5.73
CA ASP A 116 9.41 -11.22 6.84
C ASP A 116 9.02 -10.63 8.21
N VAL A 117 8.63 -9.36 8.26
CA VAL A 117 8.44 -8.63 9.54
C VAL A 117 7.00 -8.23 9.86
N ARG A 118 6.09 -8.24 8.88
CA ARG A 118 4.69 -7.84 9.09
C ARG A 118 4.00 -8.81 10.05
N THR A 119 3.36 -8.26 11.08
CA THR A 119 2.66 -9.05 12.11
C THR A 119 1.16 -8.82 12.12
N LYS A 120 0.67 -7.79 11.42
CA LYS A 120 -0.76 -7.47 11.29
C LYS A 120 -1.27 -7.69 9.88
N TYR A 121 -2.21 -8.62 9.75
CA TYR A 121 -2.91 -8.91 8.50
C TYR A 121 -4.41 -8.69 8.68
N THR A 122 -5.08 -8.38 7.57
CA THR A 122 -6.53 -8.19 7.56
C THR A 122 -7.20 -9.48 8.01
N ASN A 123 -8.06 -9.38 9.02
CA ASN A 123 -8.72 -10.55 9.60
C ASN A 123 -10.10 -10.18 10.15
N GLY A 124 -11.12 -10.96 9.78
CA GLY A 124 -12.48 -10.75 10.25
C GLY A 124 -12.98 -9.35 9.86
N ASN A 125 -13.26 -8.52 10.87
CA ASN A 125 -13.80 -7.17 10.69
C ASN A 125 -12.75 -6.05 10.88
N GLU A 126 -11.46 -6.39 10.88
CA GLU A 126 -10.33 -5.47 11.00
C GLU A 126 -9.44 -5.53 9.75
N ILE A 127 -9.33 -4.40 9.05
CA ILE A 127 -8.38 -4.23 7.95
C ILE A 127 -7.03 -3.77 8.52
N ALA A 128 -5.93 -4.32 8.00
CA ALA A 128 -4.58 -4.01 8.47
C ALA A 128 -3.77 -3.29 7.39
N VAL A 129 -3.10 -2.19 7.77
CA VAL A 129 -2.16 -1.46 6.91
C VAL A 129 -0.76 -1.51 7.51
N PHE A 130 0.24 -1.79 6.67
CA PHE A 130 1.65 -1.83 7.01
C PHE A 130 2.33 -0.53 6.56
N VAL A 131 3.09 0.09 7.48
CA VAL A 131 3.86 1.30 7.22
C VAL A 131 5.29 1.10 7.73
N PHE A 132 6.25 1.00 6.82
CA PHE A 132 7.66 0.86 7.19
C PHE A 132 8.37 2.21 7.16
N PHE A 133 8.98 2.62 8.28
CA PHE A 133 9.93 3.74 8.32
C PHE A 133 11.34 3.19 8.15
N ALA A 134 11.82 3.25 6.91
CA ALA A 134 13.06 2.60 6.47
C ALA A 134 14.31 3.32 6.99
N ASN A 135 15.31 2.52 7.36
CA ASN A 135 16.65 2.98 7.75
C ASN A 135 17.59 3.22 6.58
N GLY A 136 17.06 3.32 5.36
CA GLY A 136 17.83 3.54 4.15
C GLY A 136 17.04 4.37 3.16
N ASN A 137 17.69 4.83 2.09
CA ASN A 137 17.09 5.63 1.04
C ASN A 137 16.54 4.77 -0.13
N SER A 138 15.90 5.40 -1.11
CA SER A 138 15.31 4.71 -2.27
C SER A 138 16.35 4.44 -3.35
N SER A 139 16.27 3.29 -4.02
CA SER A 139 17.11 2.98 -5.18
C SER A 139 16.85 3.91 -6.38
N ASN A 140 15.72 4.62 -6.38
CA ASN A 140 15.35 5.58 -7.42
C ASN A 140 15.93 6.97 -7.19
N ASP A 141 16.59 7.19 -6.05
CA ASP A 141 17.19 8.48 -5.73
C ASP A 141 18.33 8.81 -6.70
N THR A 142 18.47 10.10 -7.00
CA THR A 142 19.51 10.64 -7.86
C THR A 142 20.22 11.77 -7.13
N SER A 143 21.28 12.34 -7.72
CA SER A 143 21.97 13.49 -7.16
C SER A 143 21.11 14.77 -7.05
N SER A 144 19.97 14.82 -7.75
CA SER A 144 19.12 16.01 -7.85
C SER A 144 17.68 15.79 -7.37
N SER A 145 17.31 14.57 -7.00
CA SER A 145 15.95 14.22 -6.58
C SER A 145 15.99 13.03 -5.64
N VAL A 146 15.17 13.09 -4.59
CA VAL A 146 15.04 12.02 -3.60
C VAL A 146 13.58 11.64 -3.43
N THR A 147 13.35 10.38 -3.05
CA THR A 147 12.04 9.79 -2.77
C THR A 147 11.78 9.84 -1.28
N LEU A 148 10.67 10.44 -0.86
CA LEU A 148 10.34 10.57 0.57
C LEU A 148 9.54 9.37 1.09
N GLY A 149 8.67 8.82 0.25
CA GLY A 149 7.86 7.65 0.56
C GLY A 149 7.39 6.94 -0.71
N THR A 150 6.75 5.79 -0.54
CA THR A 150 6.10 5.06 -1.63
C THR A 150 4.98 4.18 -1.08
N ALA A 151 3.76 4.38 -1.56
CA ALA A 151 2.70 3.39 -1.47
C ALA A 151 2.83 2.38 -2.62
N TYR A 152 2.88 1.07 -2.30
CA TYR A 152 3.18 0.04 -3.30
C TYR A 152 2.18 -1.13 -3.35
N GLN A 153 1.31 -1.29 -2.36
CA GLN A 153 0.18 -2.22 -2.38
C GLN A 153 -1.06 -1.57 -1.77
N ASN A 154 -2.22 -2.22 -1.88
CA ASN A 154 -3.47 -1.74 -1.28
C ASN A 154 -3.39 -1.44 0.22
N THR A 155 -2.45 -2.06 0.94
CA THR A 155 -2.29 -1.89 2.40
C THR A 155 -0.82 -1.84 2.82
N SER A 156 0.07 -1.39 1.93
CA SER A 156 1.50 -1.36 2.23
C SER A 156 2.19 -0.14 1.64
N MET A 157 2.96 0.55 2.49
CA MET A 157 3.72 1.73 2.13
C MET A 157 5.02 1.81 2.93
N VAL A 158 5.99 2.55 2.39
CA VAL A 158 7.27 2.86 3.01
C VAL A 158 7.47 4.37 3.10
N ILE A 159 8.09 4.81 4.18
CA ILE A 159 8.62 6.15 4.39
C ILE A 159 10.14 6.01 4.51
N TYR A 160 10.90 6.68 3.65
CA TYR A 160 12.36 6.62 3.65
C TYR A 160 12.89 7.54 4.77
N GLN A 161 12.79 7.07 6.00
CA GLN A 161 13.03 7.87 7.20
C GLN A 161 14.48 8.36 7.28
N GLU A 162 15.45 7.58 6.81
CA GLU A 162 16.84 8.06 6.69
C GLU A 162 16.94 9.29 5.77
N THR A 163 16.31 9.23 4.60
CA THR A 163 16.21 10.37 3.69
C THR A 163 15.58 11.57 4.39
N LEU A 164 14.47 11.36 5.12
CA LEU A 164 13.82 12.47 5.82
C LEU A 164 14.71 13.13 6.88
N GLN A 165 15.48 12.32 7.62
CA GLN A 165 16.41 12.81 8.64
C GLN A 165 17.62 13.55 8.06
N SER A 166 18.02 13.21 6.82
CA SER A 166 19.16 13.82 6.12
C SER A 166 18.88 15.20 5.54
N LEU A 167 17.61 15.54 5.34
CA LEU A 167 17.18 16.77 4.72
C LEU A 167 17.15 17.94 5.71
N GLU A 168 17.52 19.14 5.25
CA GLU A 168 17.53 20.37 6.06
C GLU A 168 16.12 20.98 6.21
N GLN A 169 15.15 20.18 6.65
CA GLN A 169 13.78 20.59 6.92
C GLN A 169 13.30 20.05 8.27
N ASP A 170 12.17 20.56 8.77
CA ASP A 170 11.62 20.05 10.02
C ASP A 170 11.11 18.61 9.85
N LEU A 171 11.71 17.68 10.59
CA LEU A 171 11.43 16.27 10.48
C LEU A 171 9.96 15.91 10.81
N PHE A 172 9.30 16.62 11.74
CA PHE A 172 7.88 16.36 12.02
C PHE A 172 7.04 16.70 10.79
N LEU A 173 7.24 17.88 10.20
CA LEU A 173 6.47 18.32 9.05
C LEU A 173 6.71 17.40 7.84
N MET A 174 7.93 16.94 7.64
CA MET A 174 8.26 15.95 6.62
C MET A 174 7.56 14.62 6.85
N GLU A 175 7.76 14.00 8.02
CA GLU A 175 7.15 12.71 8.35
C GLU A 175 5.62 12.78 8.21
N ALA A 176 4.99 13.82 8.75
CA ALA A 176 3.55 13.95 8.80
C ALA A 176 2.92 14.28 7.43
N THR A 177 3.63 14.99 6.56
CA THR A 177 3.19 15.23 5.18
C THR A 177 3.33 13.97 4.35
N THR A 178 4.51 13.34 4.37
CA THR A 178 4.79 12.14 3.57
C THR A 178 3.87 10.98 3.94
N ILE A 179 3.72 10.66 5.24
CA ILE A 179 2.84 9.53 5.62
C ILE A 179 1.40 9.74 5.18
N ARG A 180 0.88 10.97 5.21
CA ARG A 180 -0.49 11.24 4.80
C ARG A 180 -0.65 11.27 3.29
N HIS A 181 0.36 11.76 2.55
CA HIS A 181 0.38 11.72 1.09
C HIS A 181 0.33 10.29 0.59
N GLU A 182 1.27 9.45 1.04
CA GLU A 182 1.32 8.04 0.65
C GLU A 182 0.06 7.27 1.11
N PHE A 183 -0.47 7.59 2.30
CA PHE A 183 -1.74 7.00 2.72
C PHE A 183 -2.92 7.50 1.87
N GLY A 184 -2.84 8.71 1.29
CA GLY A 184 -3.78 9.17 0.27
C GLY A 184 -3.80 8.25 -0.95
N HIS A 185 -2.62 7.81 -1.42
CA HIS A 185 -2.52 6.79 -2.47
C HIS A 185 -3.09 5.43 -2.07
N ILE A 186 -2.89 5.01 -0.82
CA ILE A 186 -3.56 3.82 -0.26
C ILE A 186 -5.09 3.95 -0.32
N LEU A 187 -5.62 5.16 -0.08
CA LEU A 187 -7.04 5.49 -0.16
C LEU A 187 -7.55 5.75 -1.59
N GLY A 188 -6.72 5.50 -2.61
CA GLY A 188 -7.11 5.60 -4.03
C GLY A 188 -6.87 6.97 -4.67
N LEU A 189 -6.40 7.97 -3.91
CA LEU A 189 -6.09 9.29 -4.46
C LEU A 189 -4.73 9.31 -5.18
N VAL A 190 -4.51 10.05 -6.25
CA VAL A 190 -5.54 10.60 -7.14
C VAL A 190 -5.72 9.63 -8.31
N ASP A 191 -6.96 9.22 -8.54
CA ASP A 191 -7.35 8.36 -9.65
C ASP A 191 -6.51 7.07 -9.77
N ILE A 192 -6.01 6.50 -8.66
CA ILE A 192 -5.10 5.33 -8.72
C ILE A 192 -5.76 4.18 -9.49
N SER A 193 -7.07 4.00 -9.29
CA SER A 193 -7.85 2.92 -9.88
C SER A 193 -8.65 3.31 -11.13
N GLY A 194 -8.53 4.55 -11.63
CA GLY A 194 -9.30 5.02 -12.78
C GLY A 194 -10.78 5.30 -12.45
N ASP A 195 -11.06 5.61 -11.18
CA ASP A 195 -12.39 5.75 -10.59
C ASP A 195 -12.61 7.14 -9.97
N ASP A 196 -11.77 8.12 -10.31
CA ASP A 196 -11.96 9.51 -9.89
C ASP A 196 -13.26 10.07 -10.46
N ILE A 197 -14.05 10.69 -9.59
CA ILE A 197 -15.31 11.33 -9.96
C ILE A 197 -15.10 12.67 -10.71
N HIS A 198 -13.86 13.17 -10.75
CA HIS A 198 -13.43 14.41 -11.42
C HIS A 198 -12.51 14.13 -12.62
N PRO A 199 -13.01 13.49 -13.70
CA PRO A 199 -12.15 13.05 -14.81
C PRO A 199 -11.45 14.20 -15.55
N ASP A 200 -11.98 15.42 -15.47
CA ASP A 200 -11.43 16.61 -16.12
C ASP A 200 -10.86 17.59 -15.07
N GLY A 201 -9.54 17.64 -14.94
CA GLY A 201 -8.85 18.72 -14.21
C GLY A 201 -8.56 18.47 -12.73
N HIS A 202 -8.58 17.22 -12.25
CA HIS A 202 -8.08 16.85 -10.93
C HIS A 202 -6.64 16.32 -10.95
N ILE A 203 -6.29 15.49 -11.95
CA ILE A 203 -4.96 14.92 -12.11
C ILE A 203 -3.97 15.96 -12.65
N ASP A 204 -2.78 16.01 -12.06
CA ASP A 204 -1.67 16.82 -12.56
C ASP A 204 -1.12 16.26 -13.90
N PRO A 205 -1.10 17.05 -14.99
CA PRO A 205 -0.62 16.60 -16.29
C PRO A 205 0.89 16.33 -16.35
N GLU A 206 1.67 16.96 -15.45
CA GLU A 206 3.12 16.79 -15.35
C GLU A 206 3.51 15.72 -14.32
N SER A 207 2.57 15.31 -13.46
CA SER A 207 2.77 14.25 -12.48
C SER A 207 1.53 13.39 -12.29
N SER A 208 1.44 12.31 -13.07
CA SER A 208 0.30 11.38 -12.99
C SER A 208 0.06 10.88 -11.56
N LYS A 209 -1.21 10.65 -11.21
CA LYS A 209 -1.67 10.18 -9.88
C LYS A 209 -1.54 11.17 -8.73
N HIS A 210 -1.21 12.42 -9.04
CA HIS A 210 -1.19 13.52 -8.09
C HIS A 210 -2.28 14.55 -8.40
N CYS A 211 -2.68 15.32 -7.39
CA CYS A 211 -3.63 16.41 -7.56
C CYS A 211 -2.94 17.60 -8.23
N ILE A 212 -3.63 18.29 -9.15
CA ILE A 212 -3.14 19.50 -9.83
C ILE A 212 -3.09 20.74 -8.91
N VAL A 213 -3.78 20.70 -7.78
CA VAL A 213 -3.88 21.85 -6.86
C VAL A 213 -2.62 21.93 -6.00
N GLU A 214 -1.76 22.92 -6.23
CA GLU A 214 -0.44 23.06 -5.57
C GLU A 214 -0.50 23.07 -4.03
N GLY A 215 -1.59 23.57 -3.45
CA GLY A 215 -1.80 23.60 -2.00
C GLY A 215 -2.39 22.32 -1.41
N CYS A 216 -2.69 21.33 -2.24
CA CYS A 216 -3.22 20.04 -1.81
C CYS A 216 -2.11 19.15 -1.26
N LEU A 217 -2.44 18.39 -0.22
CA LEU A 217 -1.61 17.29 0.29
C LEU A 217 -1.21 16.30 -0.80
N MET A 218 -2.03 16.11 -1.84
CA MET A 218 -1.74 15.17 -2.94
C MET A 218 -1.01 15.83 -4.12
N TYR A 219 -0.55 17.08 -4.01
CA TYR A 219 0.32 17.68 -5.03
C TYR A 219 1.68 16.98 -5.02
N PHE A 220 2.24 16.67 -6.20
CA PHE A 220 3.46 15.87 -6.32
C PHE A 220 4.68 16.49 -5.62
N ALA A 221 4.74 17.82 -5.64
CA ALA A 221 5.78 18.60 -4.98
C ALA A 221 5.25 19.27 -3.72
N SER A 222 4.27 18.65 -3.03
CA SER A 222 3.68 19.13 -1.77
C SER A 222 4.74 19.85 -0.96
N THR A 223 4.68 21.17 -0.99
CA THR A 223 5.83 22.01 -0.66
C THR A 223 5.94 22.02 0.85
N ILE A 224 6.98 21.40 1.39
CA ILE A 224 7.32 21.50 2.81
C ILE A 224 8.18 22.77 2.95
N PRO A 225 7.65 23.87 3.50
CA PRO A 225 8.42 25.10 3.55
C PRO A 225 9.55 24.93 4.56
N SER A 226 10.79 25.15 4.13
CA SER A 226 11.99 25.07 4.97
C SER A 226 12.05 26.13 6.08
N THR A 227 11.10 27.06 6.11
CA THR A 227 11.17 28.29 6.90
C THR A 227 10.15 28.38 8.02
N ILE A 228 9.33 27.35 8.28
CA ILE A 228 8.37 27.36 9.39
C ILE A 228 9.10 26.96 10.69
N PRO A 229 9.31 27.87 11.66
CA PRO A 229 9.94 27.51 12.92
C PRO A 229 8.92 26.78 13.80
N ASN A 230 9.25 25.59 14.29
CA ASN A 230 8.41 24.76 15.16
C ASN A 230 7.01 24.48 14.57
N PRO A 231 6.93 23.81 13.40
CA PRO A 231 5.66 23.54 12.75
C PRO A 231 4.73 22.71 13.64
N MET A 232 3.45 23.00 13.50
CA MET A 232 2.35 22.37 14.22
C MET A 232 1.44 21.63 13.24
N LYS A 233 0.40 20.97 13.77
CA LYS A 233 -0.57 20.23 12.95
C LYS A 233 -1.18 21.05 11.80
N GLY A 234 -1.37 22.35 11.99
CA GLY A 234 -1.98 23.25 11.01
C GLY A 234 -1.09 23.58 9.80
N ASP A 235 0.21 23.29 9.89
CA ASP A 235 1.17 23.57 8.83
C ASP A 235 1.30 22.41 7.82
N ILE A 236 0.67 21.27 8.11
CA ILE A 236 0.61 20.14 7.18
C ILE A 236 -0.42 20.47 6.10
N PRO A 237 -0.08 20.40 4.80
CA PRO A 237 -1.01 20.67 3.71
C PRO A 237 -2.32 19.87 3.87
N PRO A 238 -3.49 20.50 3.67
CA PRO A 238 -4.77 19.82 3.68
C PRO A 238 -5.02 19.11 2.34
N LEU A 239 -5.91 18.13 2.32
CA LEU A 239 -6.53 17.69 1.06
C LEU A 239 -7.43 18.81 0.53
N ASP A 240 -7.34 19.10 -0.77
CA ASP A 240 -8.23 20.04 -1.44
C ASP A 240 -9.64 19.44 -1.62
N PRO A 241 -10.66 20.28 -1.95
CA PRO A 241 -12.02 19.80 -2.12
C PRO A 241 -12.18 18.64 -3.11
N LEU A 242 -11.45 18.59 -4.23
CA LEU A 242 -11.56 17.52 -5.21
C LEU A 242 -11.14 16.17 -4.62
N CYS A 243 -10.00 16.12 -3.93
CA CYS A 243 -9.57 14.93 -3.20
C CYS A 243 -10.56 14.52 -2.11
N ILE A 244 -11.17 15.48 -1.40
CA ILE A 244 -12.17 15.18 -0.36
C ILE A 244 -13.44 14.58 -0.95
N GLU A 245 -13.97 15.18 -2.01
CA GLU A 245 -15.17 14.71 -2.69
C GLU A 245 -14.96 13.29 -3.25
N ASP A 246 -13.76 12.99 -3.77
CA ASP A 246 -13.42 11.64 -4.26
C ASP A 246 -13.35 10.60 -3.13
N LEU A 247 -12.75 10.94 -1.97
CA LEU A 247 -12.79 10.06 -0.79
C LEU A 247 -14.22 9.84 -0.29
N GLN A 248 -15.07 10.87 -0.29
CA GLN A 248 -16.46 10.76 0.12
C GLN A 248 -17.28 9.87 -0.83
N ALA A 249 -17.05 9.96 -2.13
CA ALA A 249 -17.68 9.08 -3.12
C ALA A 249 -17.29 7.60 -2.93
N LYS A 250 -16.11 7.34 -2.37
CA LYS A 250 -15.61 6.01 -2.01
C LYS A 250 -15.97 5.58 -0.56
N GLY A 251 -16.88 6.30 0.11
CA GLY A 251 -17.40 5.94 1.43
C GLY A 251 -16.71 6.59 2.63
N GLY A 252 -15.83 7.57 2.40
CA GLY A 252 -15.12 8.33 3.43
C GLY A 252 -15.91 9.49 4.04
N LYS A 253 -15.22 10.34 4.81
CA LYS A 253 -15.74 11.55 5.49
C LYS A 253 -15.18 12.85 4.91
#